data_AF-A0A523QSC6-F1
#
_entry.id   AF-A0A523QSC6-F1
#
_cell.length_a   1.000
_cell.length_b   1.000
_cell.length_c   1.000
_cell.angle_alpha   90.00
_cell.angle_beta   90.00
_cell.angle_gamma   90.00
#
_symmetry.space_group_name_H-M   'P 1'
#
loop_
_entity.id
_entity.type
_entity.pdbx_description
1 polymer ?
#
loop_
_entity_poly.entity_id
_entity_poly.type
_entity_poly.pdbx_seq_one_letter_code
_entity_poly.pdbx_strand_id
1 'polypeptide(L)' 'LAERIAEDTGTQLVFLYTGSLSGKDGPAPTYLEMMRYNVRMMVVALE' A
#
# COMPACT_ATOMS: atom_id res chain seq x y z
N LEU A 1 -8.00 11.20 7.31
CA LEU A 1 -7.24 11.02 8.58
C LEU A 1 -5.77 10.71 8.32
N ALA A 2 -5.44 9.68 7.52
CA ALA A 2 -4.05 9.36 7.21
C ALA A 2 -3.27 10.51 6.55
N GLU A 3 -3.90 11.24 5.62
CA GLU A 3 -3.33 12.47 5.02
C GLU A 3 -2.96 13.52 6.08
N ARG A 4 -3.86 13.77 7.05
CA ARG A 4 -3.61 14.74 8.11
C ARG A 4 -2.41 14.36 8.99
N ILE A 5 -2.29 13.08 9.33
CA ILE A 5 -1.14 12.56 10.10
C ILE A 5 0.16 12.75 9.31
N ALA A 6 0.14 12.47 8.00
CA ALA A 6 1.31 12.66 7.12
C ALA A 6 1.73 14.14 7.07
N GLU A 7 0.77 15.05 6.88
CA GLU A 7 1.01 16.51 6.92
C GLU A 7 1.59 16.99 8.26
N ASP A 8 1.01 16.54 9.38
CA ASP A 8 1.40 16.99 10.72
C ASP A 8 2.77 16.42 11.16
N THR A 9 3.19 15.27 10.62
CA THR A 9 4.44 14.58 11.03
C THR A 9 5.56 14.66 9.99
N GLY A 10 5.27 15.14 8.78
CA GLY A 10 6.22 15.12 7.65
C GLY A 10 6.54 13.71 7.14
N THR A 11 5.74 12.70 7.48
CA THR A 11 5.94 11.32 7.03
C THR A 11 5.28 11.07 5.67
N GLN A 12 5.80 10.09 4.92
CA GLN A 12 5.24 9.70 3.62
C GLN A 12 4.04 8.76 3.79
N LEU A 13 2.97 9.01 3.02
CA LEU A 13 1.84 8.10 2.94
C LEU A 13 2.13 6.93 1.98
N VAL A 14 1.89 5.70 2.43
CA VAL A 14 2.08 4.46 1.66
C VAL A 14 0.76 3.71 1.57
N PHE A 15 0.36 3.31 0.37
CA PHE A 15 -0.92 2.65 0.12
C PHE A 15 -0.79 1.14 0.03
N LEU A 16 -1.65 0.43 0.75
CA LEU A 16 -1.71 -1.03 0.83
C LEU A 16 -3.14 -1.51 0.56
N TYR A 17 -3.26 -2.75 0.08
CA TYR A 17 -4.53 -3.45 -0.06
C TYR A 17 -4.82 -4.26 1.22
N THR A 18 -5.97 -4.03 1.87
CA THR A 18 -6.32 -4.68 3.15
C THR A 18 -7.71 -5.34 3.15
N GLY A 19 -8.69 -4.72 2.49
CA GLY A 19 -10.10 -5.17 2.49
C GLY A 19 -10.61 -5.70 1.14
N SER A 20 -9.82 -5.59 0.07
CA SER A 20 -10.20 -6.05 -1.26
C SER A 20 -8.98 -6.27 -2.15
N LEU A 21 -9.14 -7.16 -3.12
CA LEU A 21 -8.22 -7.28 -4.25
C LEU A 21 -8.41 -6.10 -5.21
N SER A 22 -7.41 -5.83 -6.05
CA SER A 22 -7.60 -4.93 -7.17
C SER A 22 -8.51 -5.57 -8.24
N GLY A 23 -8.92 -4.77 -9.23
CA GLY A 23 -9.47 -5.32 -10.47
C GLY A 23 -8.46 -6.23 -11.19
N LYS A 24 -8.95 -6.98 -12.19
CA LYS A 24 -8.15 -7.97 -12.95
C LYS A 24 -6.86 -7.41 -13.58
N ASP A 25 -6.87 -6.14 -13.96
CA ASP A 25 -5.73 -5.44 -14.58
C ASP A 25 -4.95 -4.57 -13.57
N GLY A 26 -5.31 -4.64 -12.29
CA GLY A 26 -4.67 -3.90 -11.22
C GLY A 26 -3.44 -4.63 -10.66
N PRO A 27 -2.74 -4.02 -9.68
CA PRO A 27 -1.48 -4.54 -9.16
C PRO A 27 -1.64 -5.71 -8.16
N ALA A 28 -2.86 -6.04 -7.75
CA ALA A 28 -3.16 -7.04 -6.73
C ALA A 28 -4.41 -7.88 -7.09
N PRO A 29 -4.48 -8.53 -8.27
CA PRO A 29 -5.69 -9.20 -8.75
C PRO A 29 -5.94 -10.56 -8.06
N THR A 30 -4.96 -11.07 -7.32
CA THR A 30 -5.05 -12.29 -6.51
C THR A 30 -4.50 -12.02 -5.11
N TYR A 31 -4.85 -12.86 -4.14
CA TYR A 31 -4.34 -12.72 -2.78
C TYR A 31 -2.81 -12.79 -2.71
N LEU A 32 -2.17 -13.67 -3.49
CA LEU A 32 -0.71 -13.77 -3.52
C LEU A 32 -0.06 -12.50 -4.09
N GLU A 33 -0.62 -11.96 -5.18
CA GLU A 33 -0.14 -10.70 -5.76
C GLU A 33 -0.38 -9.52 -4.81
N MET A 34 -1.50 -9.50 -4.08
CA MET A 34 -1.78 -8.52 -3.03
C MET A 34 -0.70 -8.54 -1.93
N MET A 35 -0.35 -9.73 -1.43
CA MET A 35 0.70 -9.87 -0.41
C MET A 35 2.06 -9.43 -0.94
N ARG A 36 2.41 -9.81 -2.17
CA ARG A 36 3.66 -9.41 -2.82
C ARG A 36 3.74 -7.90 -3.03
N TYR A 37 2.66 -7.30 -3.51
CA TYR A 37 2.56 -5.85 -3.68
C TYR A 37 2.72 -5.13 -2.35
N ASN A 38 1.97 -5.52 -1.32
CA ASN A 38 2.03 -4.88 0.00
C ASN A 38 3.44 -4.95 0.61
N VAL A 39 4.06 -6.13 0.59
CA VAL A 39 5.44 -6.29 1.10
C VAL A 39 6.42 -5.42 0.32
N ARG A 40 6.29 -5.35 -1.02
CA ARG A 40 7.14 -4.47 -1.84
C ARG A 40 6.97 -3.01 -1.44
N MET A 41 5.73 -2.54 -1.28
CA MET A 41 5.46 -1.15 -0.88
C MET A 41 6.01 -0.84 0.51
N MET A 42 5.95 -1.79 1.46
CA MET A 42 6.54 -1.63 2.79
C MET A 42 8.07 -1.54 2.73
N VAL A 43 8.72 -2.42 1.97
CA VAL A 43 10.19 -2.43 1.85
C VAL A 43 10.69 -1.14 1.19
N VAL A 44 10.09 -0.75 0.05
CA VAL A 44 10.47 0.49 -0.67
C VAL A 44 10.28 1.74 0.18
N ALA A 45 9.30 1.75 1.09
CA ALA A 45 9.07 2.89 1.97
C ALA A 45 10.07 3.00 3.14
N LEU A 46 10.85 1.96 3.41
CA LEU A 46 11.85 1.91 4.47
C LEU A 46 13.29 2.11 3.97
N GLU A 47 13.50 2.08 2.65
CA GLU A 47 14.76 2.45 1.99
C GLU A 47 14.91 3.98 1.87
#